data_AF-A0A150QNV2-F1
#
_entry.id   AF-A0A150QNV2-F1
#
_cell.length_a   1.000
_cell.length_b   1.000
_cell.length_c   1.000
_cell.angle_alpha   90.00
_cell.angle_beta   90.00
_cell.angle_gamma   90.00
#
_symmetry.space_group_name_H-M   'P 1'
#
loop_
_entity.id
_entity.type
_entity.pdbx_description
1 polymer ?
#
loop_
_entity_poly.entity_id
_entity_poly.type
_entity_poly.pdbx_seq_one_letter_code
_entity_poly.pdbx_strand_id
1 'polypeptide(L)'
;MRPPLPLHLFSPRAQQFLLSAERDDSGRDRESVARRLAECHRPLFAAAIDFEHVYGGLSWGEDTLGIYYDEPMRDENDPLDLDGTMVPIGSEGVCGLFMNEAGEVITQPNVKSASIEKYIEQRALVSAAEAHRAYRVKVRPATGDALAASLGLTVVSEATDGYQAYFASGGVLLRHYRQPEVYEARVDLVLAPSLEQVAAILESAAHVVGSPRVSVHRMGATVVRLSANEESSIPPTGSWSAALDAVRFDYGDEDDHHDGTVWLIGARGSRRIEQYQITAEGRLLSWNTFENDRATLRLPSGAP
;
A
#
# COMPACT_ATOMS: atom_id res chain seq x y z
N MET A 1 22.23 -19.73 22.14
CA MET A 1 21.01 -19.19 22.76
C MET A 1 20.72 -17.87 22.08
N ARG A 2 19.51 -17.67 21.52
CA ARG A 2 19.19 -16.41 20.85
C ARG A 2 19.02 -15.28 21.87
N PRO A 3 19.40 -14.04 21.54
CA PRO A 3 19.14 -12.90 22.40
C PRO A 3 17.63 -12.61 22.43
N PRO A 4 17.12 -11.99 23.52
CA PRO A 4 15.77 -11.45 23.51
C PRO A 4 15.65 -10.34 22.46
N LEU A 5 14.47 -10.20 21.85
CA LEU A 5 14.20 -9.09 20.93
C LEU A 5 14.42 -7.75 21.65
N PRO A 6 15.15 -6.79 21.05
CA PRO A 6 15.41 -5.48 21.64
C PRO A 6 14.18 -4.57 21.48
N LEU A 7 13.04 -4.96 22.08
CA LEU A 7 11.74 -4.30 21.94
C LEU A 7 11.77 -2.82 22.33
N HIS A 8 12.66 -2.43 23.24
CA HIS A 8 12.84 -1.04 23.67
C HIS A 8 13.27 -0.08 22.55
N LEU A 9 13.76 -0.58 21.41
CA LEU A 9 14.11 0.22 20.24
C LEU A 9 12.88 0.63 19.41
N PHE A 10 11.72 0.06 19.71
CA PHE A 10 10.53 0.15 18.88
C PHE A 10 9.38 0.85 19.59
N SER A 11 8.53 1.50 18.80
CA SER A 11 7.23 1.99 19.22
C SER A 11 6.37 0.85 19.78
N PRO A 12 5.42 1.12 20.69
CA PRO A 12 4.54 0.07 21.24
C PRO A 12 3.82 -0.75 20.17
N ARG A 13 3.49 -0.12 19.03
CA ARG A 13 2.89 -0.77 17.87
C ARG A 13 3.85 -1.79 17.24
N ALA A 14 5.09 -1.39 16.97
CA ALA A 14 6.10 -2.28 16.42
C ALA A 14 6.48 -3.40 17.39
N GLN A 15 6.48 -3.14 18.70
CA GLN A 15 6.65 -4.19 19.70
C GLN A 15 5.53 -5.24 19.63
N GLN A 16 4.26 -4.82 19.54
CA GLN A 16 3.13 -5.73 19.39
C GLN A 16 3.22 -6.56 18.10
N PHE A 17 3.60 -5.92 16.99
CA PHE A 17 3.82 -6.60 15.71
C PHE A 17 4.93 -7.66 15.81
N LEU A 18 6.07 -7.34 16.41
CA LEU A 18 7.16 -8.30 16.64
C LEU A 18 6.76 -9.46 17.56
N LEU A 19 5.90 -9.19 18.54
CA LEU A 19 5.40 -10.21 19.47
C LEU A 19 4.31 -11.09 18.86
N SER A 20 3.65 -10.64 17.79
CA SER A 20 2.63 -11.45 17.10
C SER A 20 3.22 -12.42 16.07
N ALA A 21 4.53 -12.36 15.81
CA ALA A 21 5.21 -13.24 14.87
C ALA A 21 5.28 -14.68 15.38
N GLU A 22 5.06 -15.63 14.48
CA GLU A 22 5.52 -17.00 14.68
C GLU A 22 7.05 -17.04 14.64
N ARG A 23 7.64 -17.98 15.41
CA ARG A 23 9.09 -18.09 15.55
C ARG A 23 9.56 -19.47 15.16
N ASP A 24 10.52 -19.51 14.25
CA ASP A 24 11.33 -20.69 13.97
C ASP A 24 12.49 -20.76 14.97
N ASP A 25 12.61 -21.90 15.67
CA ASP A 25 13.61 -22.15 16.72
C ASP A 25 14.98 -22.60 16.18
N SER A 26 15.18 -22.63 14.87
CA SER A 26 16.47 -23.00 14.25
C SER A 26 17.66 -22.17 14.78
N GLY A 27 18.84 -22.79 14.88
CA GLY A 27 20.03 -22.14 15.42
C GLY A 27 20.53 -21.01 14.52
N ARG A 28 20.28 -19.74 14.90
CA ARG A 28 20.71 -18.53 14.19
C ARG A 28 21.73 -17.72 15.00
N ASP A 29 22.72 -18.38 15.60
CA ASP A 29 23.82 -17.63 16.21
C ASP A 29 24.72 -16.99 15.13
N ARG A 30 25.45 -15.93 15.49
CA ARG A 30 26.26 -15.14 14.54
C ARG A 30 27.26 -15.99 13.75
N GLU A 31 27.89 -16.97 14.41
CA GLU A 31 28.90 -17.83 13.78
C GLU A 31 28.24 -18.79 12.78
N SER A 32 27.12 -19.41 13.17
CA SER A 32 26.33 -20.27 12.27
C SER A 32 25.82 -19.51 11.04
N VAL A 33 25.31 -18.29 11.22
CA VAL A 33 24.85 -17.43 10.11
C VAL A 33 26.01 -17.08 9.19
N ALA A 34 27.13 -16.58 9.72
CA ALA A 34 28.29 -16.21 8.92
C ALA A 34 28.85 -17.40 8.12
N ARG A 35 28.94 -18.57 8.75
CA ARG A 35 29.35 -19.81 8.07
C ARG A 35 28.41 -20.16 6.92
N ARG A 36 27.09 -20.09 7.14
CA ARG A 36 26.09 -20.41 6.11
C ARG A 36 26.16 -19.45 4.93
N LEU A 37 26.28 -18.15 5.19
CA LEU A 37 26.48 -17.15 4.14
C LEU A 37 27.74 -17.43 3.32
N ALA A 38 28.84 -17.82 3.98
CA ALA A 38 30.09 -18.18 3.29
C ALA A 38 29.95 -19.44 2.42
N GLU A 39 29.28 -20.48 2.92
CA GLU A 39 28.97 -21.72 2.16
C GLU A 39 28.15 -21.43 0.90
N CYS A 40 27.27 -20.42 0.96
CA CYS A 40 26.42 -20.01 -0.15
C CYS A 40 27.03 -18.90 -1.02
N HIS A 41 28.32 -18.57 -0.82
CA HIS A 41 29.02 -17.52 -1.56
C HIS A 41 28.31 -16.16 -1.51
N ARG A 42 27.76 -15.80 -0.34
CA ARG A 42 27.11 -14.52 -0.06
C ARG A 42 28.06 -13.56 0.68
N PRO A 43 27.83 -12.25 0.59
CA PRO A 43 28.56 -11.28 1.40
C PRO A 43 28.37 -11.51 2.91
N LEU A 44 29.42 -11.22 3.69
CA LEU A 44 29.43 -11.36 5.16
C LEU A 44 29.20 -10.01 5.84
N PHE A 45 28.11 -9.34 5.50
CA PHE A 45 27.79 -8.04 6.09
C PHE A 45 27.41 -8.18 7.56
N ALA A 46 28.06 -7.39 8.42
CA ALA A 46 27.78 -7.39 9.85
C ALA A 46 26.30 -7.08 10.14
N ALA A 47 25.71 -6.10 9.43
CA ALA A 47 24.29 -5.75 9.59
C ALA A 47 23.35 -6.94 9.32
N ALA A 48 23.61 -7.73 8.28
CA ALA A 48 22.79 -8.90 7.95
C ALA A 48 22.98 -10.04 8.95
N ILE A 49 24.20 -10.27 9.43
CA ILE A 49 24.48 -11.28 10.46
C ILE A 49 23.81 -10.91 11.78
N ASP A 50 23.87 -9.63 12.16
CA ASP A 50 23.25 -9.10 13.39
C ASP A 50 21.73 -9.17 13.28
N PHE A 51 21.18 -8.82 12.12
CA PHE A 51 19.77 -8.99 11.80
C PHE A 51 19.32 -10.45 11.98
N GLU A 52 19.97 -11.41 11.33
CA GLU A 52 19.59 -12.83 11.43
C GLU A 52 19.66 -13.34 12.87
N HIS A 53 20.66 -12.87 13.60
CA HIS A 53 20.85 -13.27 14.99
C HIS A 53 19.71 -12.81 15.90
N VAL A 54 19.16 -11.63 15.63
CA VAL A 54 18.15 -10.98 16.47
C VAL A 54 16.72 -11.25 15.97
N TYR A 55 16.48 -11.05 14.68
CA TYR A 55 15.16 -11.03 14.05
C TYR A 55 14.92 -12.15 13.03
N GLY A 56 15.94 -12.97 12.72
CA GLY A 56 15.79 -14.06 11.76
C GLY A 56 14.80 -15.13 12.24
N GLY A 57 13.99 -15.66 11.34
CA GLY A 57 13.01 -16.71 11.60
C GLY A 57 11.69 -16.21 12.19
N LEU A 58 11.40 -14.91 12.08
CA LEU A 58 10.08 -14.36 12.39
C LEU A 58 9.16 -14.49 11.17
N SER A 59 7.92 -14.93 11.36
CA SER A 59 6.94 -15.06 10.28
C SER A 59 5.55 -14.53 10.67
N TRP A 60 4.85 -13.98 9.68
CA TRP A 60 3.43 -13.61 9.75
C TRP A 60 2.66 -14.25 8.57
N GLY A 61 2.91 -15.54 8.32
CA GLY A 61 2.35 -16.28 7.19
C GLY A 61 3.32 -16.26 5.99
N GLU A 62 2.92 -15.61 4.89
CA GLU A 62 3.76 -15.48 3.69
C GLU A 62 4.89 -14.43 3.86
N ASP A 63 4.73 -13.52 4.82
CA ASP A 63 5.73 -12.52 5.18
C ASP A 63 6.73 -13.11 6.17
N THR A 64 8.02 -13.01 5.87
CA THR A 64 9.09 -13.55 6.72
C THR A 64 10.22 -12.55 6.90
N LEU A 65 10.83 -12.57 8.09
CA LEU A 65 12.12 -11.98 8.36
C LEU A 65 13.09 -13.12 8.68
N GLY A 66 14.20 -13.16 7.94
CA GLY A 66 15.21 -14.18 8.05
C GLY A 66 15.46 -14.92 6.74
N ILE A 67 16.68 -15.37 6.53
CA ILE A 67 17.04 -16.29 5.46
C ILE A 67 16.17 -17.55 5.59
N TYR A 68 15.57 -18.00 4.49
CA TYR A 68 15.03 -19.35 4.37
C TYR A 68 16.19 -20.33 4.48
N TYR A 69 16.31 -20.97 5.64
CA TYR A 69 17.51 -21.74 6.03
C TYR A 69 17.83 -22.90 5.06
N ASP A 70 16.79 -23.43 4.40
CA ASP A 70 16.86 -24.52 3.44
C ASP A 70 17.05 -24.05 1.97
N GLU A 71 16.87 -22.75 1.68
CA GLU A 71 16.97 -22.18 0.33
C GLU A 71 17.80 -20.87 0.25
N PRO A 72 19.05 -20.81 0.73
CA PRO A 72 19.95 -19.71 0.39
C PRO A 72 20.53 -19.84 -1.04
N MET A 73 20.05 -20.80 -1.83
CA MET A 73 20.48 -20.99 -3.21
C MET A 73 20.17 -19.74 -4.02
N ARG A 74 21.07 -19.40 -4.94
CA ARG A 74 20.82 -18.28 -5.86
C ARG A 74 19.58 -18.58 -6.69
N ASP A 75 18.61 -17.68 -6.67
CA ASP A 75 17.55 -17.68 -7.67
C ASP A 75 18.14 -17.10 -8.96
N GLU A 76 18.34 -17.97 -9.94
CA GLU A 76 18.86 -17.60 -11.27
C GLU A 76 17.93 -16.66 -12.03
N ASN A 77 16.69 -16.46 -11.55
CA ASN A 77 15.71 -15.55 -12.12
C ASN A 77 15.55 -14.23 -11.34
N ASP A 78 16.27 -14.05 -10.22
CA ASP A 78 16.25 -12.82 -9.43
C ASP A 78 17.53 -11.99 -9.68
N PRO A 79 17.44 -10.89 -10.46
CA PRO A 79 18.58 -10.02 -10.75
C PRO A 79 19.37 -9.49 -9.53
N LEU A 80 18.73 -9.24 -8.38
CA LEU A 80 19.41 -8.81 -7.16
C LEU A 80 20.17 -9.95 -6.52
N ASP A 81 19.58 -11.15 -6.59
CA ASP A 81 20.20 -12.34 -6.04
C ASP A 81 21.41 -12.82 -6.86
N LEU A 82 21.39 -12.50 -8.16
CA LEU A 82 22.46 -12.72 -9.13
C LEU A 82 23.65 -11.76 -8.99
N ASP A 83 23.39 -10.49 -8.61
CA ASP A 83 24.46 -9.50 -8.41
C ASP A 83 25.40 -9.92 -7.26
N GLY A 84 24.89 -10.69 -6.30
CA GLY A 84 25.69 -11.26 -5.21
C GLY A 84 26.30 -10.21 -4.28
N THR A 85 25.84 -8.97 -4.38
CA THR A 85 26.26 -7.81 -3.58
C THR A 85 25.36 -7.58 -2.37
N MET A 86 24.32 -8.41 -2.19
CA MET A 86 23.31 -8.29 -1.14
C MET A 86 23.07 -9.63 -0.45
N VAL A 87 22.49 -9.57 0.75
CA VAL A 87 22.15 -10.75 1.55
C VAL A 87 20.62 -10.86 1.63
N PRO A 88 20.00 -12.00 1.29
CA PRO A 88 18.56 -12.18 1.48
C PRO A 88 18.23 -12.15 2.97
N ILE A 89 17.15 -11.46 3.34
CA ILE A 89 16.74 -11.25 4.73
C ILE A 89 15.25 -11.55 4.96
N GLY A 90 14.61 -12.25 4.01
CA GLY A 90 13.22 -12.73 4.14
C GLY A 90 12.37 -12.36 2.93
N SER A 91 11.06 -12.25 3.14
CA SER A 91 10.06 -12.01 2.11
C SER A 91 8.95 -11.07 2.59
N GLU A 92 8.37 -10.34 1.64
CA GLU A 92 7.08 -9.68 1.79
C GLU A 92 6.13 -10.19 0.69
N GLY A 93 5.19 -11.05 1.07
CA GLY A 93 4.38 -11.84 0.15
C GLY A 93 5.27 -12.64 -0.80
N VAL A 94 5.15 -12.33 -2.10
CA VAL A 94 5.94 -12.96 -3.17
C VAL A 94 7.25 -12.24 -3.48
N CYS A 95 7.54 -11.13 -2.81
CA CYS A 95 8.73 -10.32 -3.07
C CYS A 95 9.86 -10.67 -2.08
N GLY A 96 11.06 -10.96 -2.60
CA GLY A 96 12.26 -11.12 -1.79
C GLY A 96 12.69 -9.81 -1.12
N LEU A 97 13.16 -9.91 0.13
CA LEU A 97 13.80 -8.83 0.87
C LEU A 97 15.30 -9.08 0.92
N PHE A 98 16.08 -8.04 0.66
CA PHE A 98 17.54 -8.09 0.67
C PHE A 98 18.12 -6.99 1.56
N MET A 99 19.34 -7.18 2.02
CA MET A 99 20.11 -6.19 2.78
C MET A 99 21.47 -5.96 2.12
N ASN A 100 21.84 -4.69 1.95
CA ASN A 100 23.17 -4.31 1.47
C ASN A 100 24.15 -4.08 2.62
N GLU A 101 25.40 -3.73 2.28
CA GLU A 101 26.46 -3.45 3.28
C GLU A 101 26.09 -2.31 4.24
N ALA A 102 25.34 -1.32 3.77
CA ALA A 102 24.89 -0.17 4.56
C ALA A 102 23.77 -0.52 5.56
N GLY A 103 23.24 -1.75 5.50
CA GLY A 103 22.13 -2.20 6.36
C GLY A 103 20.76 -1.79 5.84
N GLU A 104 20.67 -1.28 4.61
CA GLU A 104 19.42 -0.88 4.00
C GLU A 104 18.62 -2.10 3.54
N VAL A 105 17.30 -2.03 3.69
CA VAL A 105 16.37 -3.08 3.25
C VAL A 105 15.93 -2.77 1.83
N ILE A 106 16.06 -3.76 0.94
CA ILE A 106 15.87 -3.64 -0.51
C ILE A 106 14.81 -4.65 -0.96
N THR A 107 13.94 -4.20 -1.87
CA THR A 107 13.00 -5.06 -2.61
C THR A 107 13.06 -4.65 -4.06
N GLN A 108 13.13 -5.58 -5.01
CA GLN A 108 13.29 -5.20 -6.40
C GLN A 108 12.28 -4.13 -6.87
N PRO A 109 12.72 -3.04 -7.53
CA PRO A 109 14.09 -2.67 -7.87
C PRO A 109 14.78 -1.65 -6.92
N ASN A 110 14.28 -1.39 -5.71
CA ASN A 110 14.70 -0.22 -4.92
C ASN A 110 14.97 -0.49 -3.44
N VAL A 111 15.67 0.47 -2.83
CA VAL A 111 15.78 0.56 -1.38
C VAL A 111 14.41 0.89 -0.79
N LYS A 112 13.91 -0.02 0.04
CA LYS A 112 12.62 0.11 0.71
C LYS A 112 12.75 0.86 2.03
N SER A 113 13.81 0.61 2.78
CA SER A 113 14.03 1.30 4.04
C SER A 113 15.50 1.46 4.36
N ALA A 114 15.83 2.52 5.10
CA ALA A 114 17.20 2.84 5.49
C ALA A 114 17.81 1.86 6.52
N SER A 115 16.98 1.06 7.20
CA SER A 115 17.43 0.06 8.18
C SER A 115 16.34 -0.96 8.45
N ILE A 116 16.68 -2.08 9.10
CA ILE A 116 15.67 -3.06 9.53
C ILE A 116 14.73 -2.48 10.59
N GLU A 117 15.22 -1.66 11.51
CA GLU A 117 14.40 -1.07 12.56
C GLU A 117 13.31 -0.18 11.96
N LYS A 118 13.69 0.63 10.97
CA LYS A 118 12.75 1.44 10.19
C LYS A 118 11.78 0.58 9.41
N TYR A 119 12.25 -0.47 8.75
CA TYR A 119 11.40 -1.40 8.03
C TYR A 119 10.34 -2.05 8.94
N ILE A 120 10.72 -2.47 10.15
CA ILE A 120 9.79 -3.04 11.13
C ILE A 120 8.75 -2.00 11.57
N GLU A 121 9.13 -0.76 11.82
CA GLU A 121 8.18 0.32 12.14
C GLU A 121 7.17 0.57 11.01
N GLN A 122 7.66 0.58 9.76
CA GLN A 122 6.85 0.72 8.55
C GLN A 122 5.86 -0.43 8.41
N ARG A 123 6.33 -1.67 8.55
CA ARG A 123 5.51 -2.89 8.47
C ARG A 123 4.47 -2.94 9.58
N ALA A 124 4.84 -2.63 10.81
CA ALA A 124 3.91 -2.58 11.94
C ALA A 124 2.84 -1.49 11.74
N LEU A 125 3.21 -0.33 11.19
CA LEU A 125 2.28 0.75 10.88
C LEU A 125 1.27 0.36 9.80
N VAL A 126 1.75 -0.22 8.69
CA VAL A 126 0.89 -0.69 7.61
C VAL A 126 0.00 -1.84 8.09
N SER A 127 0.56 -2.83 8.77
CA SER A 127 -0.19 -4.00 9.28
C SER A 127 -1.29 -3.58 10.25
N ALA A 128 -1.01 -2.68 11.20
CA ALA A 128 -2.03 -2.16 12.11
C ALA A 128 -3.13 -1.39 11.36
N ALA A 129 -2.76 -0.58 10.37
CA ALA A 129 -3.74 0.13 9.56
C ALA A 129 -4.62 -0.82 8.73
N GLU A 130 -4.04 -1.87 8.15
CA GLU A 130 -4.76 -2.89 7.37
C GLU A 130 -5.69 -3.74 8.26
N ALA A 131 -5.27 -4.08 9.48
CA ALA A 131 -6.09 -4.84 10.43
C ALA A 131 -7.38 -4.11 10.84
N HIS A 132 -7.35 -2.78 10.83
CA HIS A 132 -8.45 -1.95 11.33
C HIS A 132 -9.38 -1.40 10.23
N ARG A 133 -9.11 -1.61 8.94
CA ARG A 133 -9.69 -0.74 7.89
C ARG A 133 -10.07 -1.43 6.60
N ALA A 134 -11.18 -0.96 6.03
CA ALA A 134 -11.84 -1.59 4.91
C ALA A 134 -11.31 -1.17 3.53
N TYR A 135 -10.63 -0.03 3.34
CA TYR A 135 -10.32 0.51 2.00
C TYR A 135 -8.85 0.93 1.78
N ARG A 136 -8.37 0.68 0.57
CA ARG A 136 -7.06 1.04 0.02
C ARG A 136 -7.26 1.96 -1.18
N VAL A 137 -6.84 3.21 -1.07
CA VAL A 137 -6.93 4.23 -2.11
C VAL A 137 -5.54 4.49 -2.69
N LYS A 138 -5.40 4.48 -4.00
CA LYS A 138 -4.19 4.83 -4.75
C LYS A 138 -4.46 6.11 -5.51
N VAL A 139 -3.61 7.13 -5.36
CA VAL A 139 -3.76 8.43 -6.01
C VAL A 139 -2.54 8.71 -6.89
N ARG A 140 -2.76 9.18 -8.12
CA ARG A 140 -1.71 9.61 -9.06
C ARG A 140 -1.98 11.01 -9.63
N PRO A 141 -0.92 11.81 -9.88
CA PRO A 141 0.47 11.55 -9.51
C PRO A 141 0.64 11.58 -7.98
N ALA A 142 1.74 11.01 -7.49
CA ALA A 142 2.10 11.13 -6.08
C ALA A 142 2.40 12.60 -5.75
N THR A 143 1.79 13.09 -4.68
CA THR A 143 1.89 14.47 -4.18
C THR A 143 2.30 14.53 -2.71
N GLY A 144 2.30 13.39 -2.01
CA GLY A 144 2.92 13.20 -0.70
C GLY A 144 2.48 14.24 0.31
N ASP A 145 3.40 15.14 0.67
CA ASP A 145 3.21 16.19 1.67
C ASP A 145 1.98 17.07 1.41
N ALA A 146 1.68 17.39 0.14
CA ALA A 146 0.53 18.25 -0.19
C ALA A 146 -0.81 17.54 0.11
N LEU A 147 -0.91 16.25 -0.24
CA LEU A 147 -2.08 15.45 0.09
C LEU A 147 -2.18 15.21 1.60
N ALA A 148 -1.06 14.97 2.29
CA ALA A 148 -1.01 14.87 3.74
C ALA A 148 -1.56 16.12 4.42
N ALA A 149 -1.11 17.30 3.97
CA ALA A 149 -1.53 18.59 4.50
C ALA A 149 -3.02 18.84 4.26
N SER A 150 -3.53 18.55 3.05
CA SER A 150 -4.96 18.67 2.72
C SER A 150 -5.84 17.79 3.61
N LEU A 151 -5.34 16.60 3.96
CA LEU A 151 -6.04 15.64 4.81
C LEU A 151 -5.81 15.87 6.33
N GLY A 152 -5.02 16.88 6.71
CA GLY A 152 -4.68 17.14 8.11
C GLY A 152 -3.90 15.99 8.77
N LEU A 153 -3.11 15.25 8.00
CA LEU A 153 -2.28 14.14 8.51
C LEU A 153 -0.97 14.65 9.09
N THR A 154 -0.47 13.98 10.12
CA THR A 154 0.82 14.29 10.74
C THR A 154 1.86 13.22 10.45
N VAL A 155 3.13 13.63 10.30
CA VAL A 155 4.25 12.70 10.05
C VAL A 155 4.36 11.67 11.18
N VAL A 156 4.53 10.41 10.81
CA VAL A 156 4.91 9.32 11.72
C VAL A 156 6.42 9.13 11.64
N SER A 157 7.14 9.79 12.56
CA SER A 157 8.61 9.89 12.51
C SER A 157 9.32 8.55 12.64
N GLU A 158 8.74 7.61 13.38
CA GLU A 158 9.31 6.29 13.63
C GLU A 158 9.38 5.47 12.33
N ALA A 159 8.37 5.56 11.47
CA ALA A 159 8.28 4.85 10.19
C ALA A 159 8.85 5.64 8.99
N THR A 160 8.98 6.97 9.11
CA THR A 160 9.49 7.82 8.04
C THR A 160 11.03 7.77 7.95
N ASP A 161 11.56 7.70 6.73
CA ASP A 161 12.99 7.74 6.42
C ASP A 161 13.28 8.47 5.08
N GLY A 162 14.49 8.31 4.54
CA GLY A 162 14.89 8.94 3.27
C GLY A 162 14.15 8.40 2.03
N TYR A 163 13.54 7.23 2.13
CA TYR A 163 12.94 6.50 1.01
C TYR A 163 11.41 6.56 1.04
N GLN A 164 10.82 6.57 2.23
CA GLN A 164 9.38 6.61 2.41
C GLN A 164 8.98 7.58 3.52
N ALA A 165 7.89 8.30 3.28
CA ALA A 165 7.22 9.15 4.26
C ALA A 165 5.86 8.56 4.62
N TYR A 166 5.55 8.58 5.91
CA TYR A 166 4.29 8.10 6.45
C TYR A 166 3.60 9.20 7.23
N PHE A 167 2.30 9.36 6.99
CA PHE A 167 1.46 10.33 7.67
C PHE A 167 0.20 9.66 8.19
N ALA A 168 -0.24 10.00 9.40
CA ALA A 168 -1.44 9.44 9.97
C ALA A 168 -2.23 10.43 10.83
N SER A 169 -3.57 10.27 10.83
CA SER A 169 -4.51 10.96 11.73
C SER A 169 -5.89 10.33 11.61
N GLY A 170 -6.66 10.24 12.70
CA GLY A 170 -7.99 9.62 12.68
C GLY A 170 -7.99 8.19 12.11
N GLY A 171 -6.83 7.52 12.28
CA GLY A 171 -6.33 6.27 11.69
C GLY A 171 -6.16 6.23 10.17
N VAL A 172 -6.42 7.30 9.42
CA VAL A 172 -6.06 7.36 8.00
C VAL A 172 -4.55 7.23 7.95
N LEU A 173 -4.03 6.41 7.05
CA LEU A 173 -2.59 6.26 6.84
C LEU A 173 -2.28 6.60 5.39
N LEU A 174 -1.44 7.61 5.16
CA LEU A 174 -0.83 7.89 3.88
C LEU A 174 0.62 7.38 3.89
N ARG A 175 0.97 6.61 2.86
CA ARG A 175 2.33 6.21 2.52
C ARG A 175 2.72 6.87 1.20
N HIS A 176 3.83 7.59 1.22
CA HIS A 176 4.42 8.26 0.08
C HIS A 176 5.86 7.78 -0.13
N TYR A 177 6.19 7.34 -1.35
CA TYR A 177 7.56 7.00 -1.70
C TYR A 177 8.28 8.21 -2.27
N ARG A 178 9.53 8.43 -1.83
CA ARG A 178 10.36 9.56 -2.24
C ARG A 178 11.25 9.27 -3.45
N GLN A 179 11.39 7.99 -3.82
CA GLN A 179 12.24 7.57 -4.94
C GLN A 179 11.47 7.60 -6.27
N PRO A 180 11.90 8.37 -7.29
CA PRO A 180 11.11 8.57 -8.51
C PRO A 180 11.05 7.36 -9.47
N GLU A 181 11.97 6.41 -9.32
CA GLU A 181 12.18 5.31 -10.27
C GLU A 181 11.23 4.13 -10.07
N VAL A 182 10.48 4.10 -8.96
CA VAL A 182 9.59 2.99 -8.61
C VAL A 182 8.21 3.21 -9.22
N TYR A 183 7.63 2.18 -9.85
CA TYR A 183 6.22 2.25 -10.29
C TYR A 183 5.28 2.61 -9.13
N GLU A 184 5.53 2.04 -7.95
CA GLU A 184 4.76 2.36 -6.74
C GLU A 184 4.95 3.79 -6.27
N ALA A 185 6.10 4.42 -6.55
CA ALA A 185 6.36 5.78 -6.14
C ALA A 185 5.69 6.85 -7.00
N ARG A 186 5.10 6.44 -8.11
CA ARG A 186 4.21 7.30 -8.89
C ARG A 186 2.81 7.40 -8.25
N VAL A 187 2.60 6.75 -7.11
CA VAL A 187 1.32 6.61 -6.42
C VAL A 187 1.44 6.97 -4.94
N ASP A 188 0.54 7.82 -4.46
CA ASP A 188 0.25 7.91 -3.03
C ASP A 188 -0.70 6.80 -2.61
N LEU A 189 -0.31 6.04 -1.58
CA LEU A 189 -1.14 4.99 -1.01
C LEU A 189 -1.81 5.49 0.26
N VAL A 190 -3.14 5.53 0.28
CA VAL A 190 -3.93 5.91 1.47
C VAL A 190 -4.77 4.74 1.94
N LEU A 191 -4.71 4.42 3.23
CA LEU A 191 -5.58 3.44 3.89
C LEU A 191 -6.68 4.16 4.69
N ALA A 192 -7.93 3.77 4.41
CA ALA A 192 -9.12 4.39 4.97
C ALA A 192 -10.06 3.34 5.61
N PRO A 193 -10.68 3.63 6.77
CA PRO A 193 -11.52 2.73 7.55
C PRO A 193 -12.94 2.65 7.02
N SER A 194 -13.37 3.69 6.31
CA SER A 194 -14.76 3.97 5.99
C SER A 194 -14.85 4.73 4.67
N LEU A 195 -16.03 4.69 4.07
CA LEU A 195 -16.31 5.35 2.80
C LEU A 195 -16.32 6.87 2.90
N GLU A 196 -16.68 7.41 4.06
CA GLU A 196 -16.62 8.85 4.34
C GLU A 196 -15.18 9.36 4.23
N GLN A 197 -14.22 8.61 4.77
CA GLN A 197 -12.81 8.97 4.66
C GLN A 197 -12.29 8.73 3.23
N VAL A 198 -12.78 7.73 2.50
CA VAL A 198 -12.48 7.59 1.06
C VAL A 198 -12.96 8.82 0.29
N ALA A 199 -14.19 9.30 0.50
CA ALA A 199 -14.71 10.49 -0.15
C ALA A 199 -13.83 11.72 0.12
N ALA A 200 -13.46 11.95 1.38
CA ALA A 200 -12.56 13.05 1.76
C ALA A 200 -11.17 12.95 1.10
N ILE A 201 -10.64 11.74 0.92
CA ILE A 201 -9.38 11.49 0.19
C ILE A 201 -9.51 11.84 -1.28
N LEU A 202 -10.61 11.45 -1.94
CA LEU A 202 -10.83 11.75 -3.36
C LEU A 202 -11.02 13.24 -3.60
N GLU A 203 -11.74 13.92 -2.71
CA GLU A 203 -11.90 15.38 -2.74
C GLU A 203 -10.57 16.11 -2.55
N SER A 204 -9.79 15.72 -1.52
CA SER A 204 -8.47 16.30 -1.26
C SER A 204 -7.51 16.05 -2.42
N ALA A 205 -7.52 14.85 -3.01
CA ALA A 205 -6.72 14.52 -4.18
C ALA A 205 -7.11 15.39 -5.39
N ALA A 206 -8.41 15.59 -5.63
CA ALA A 206 -8.91 16.44 -6.71
C ALA A 206 -8.46 17.89 -6.52
N HIS A 207 -8.51 18.40 -5.29
CA HIS A 207 -8.06 19.74 -4.97
C HIS A 207 -6.55 19.93 -5.19
N VAL A 208 -5.74 18.96 -4.76
CA VAL A 208 -4.27 19.05 -4.84
C VAL A 208 -3.74 18.83 -6.25
N VAL A 209 -4.32 17.87 -6.99
CA VAL A 209 -3.83 17.44 -8.31
C VAL A 209 -4.57 18.13 -9.46
N GLY A 210 -5.77 18.65 -9.21
CA GLY A 210 -6.71 19.10 -10.24
C GLY A 210 -7.43 17.92 -10.89
N SER A 211 -6.70 17.01 -11.54
CA SER A 211 -7.31 15.82 -12.16
C SER A 211 -6.56 14.53 -11.81
N PRO A 212 -6.72 14.03 -10.57
CA PRO A 212 -6.03 12.83 -10.15
C PRO A 212 -6.60 11.60 -10.81
N ARG A 213 -5.72 10.62 -10.95
CA ARG A 213 -6.03 9.28 -11.38
C ARG A 213 -6.07 8.40 -10.14
N VAL A 214 -7.22 7.79 -9.85
CA VAL A 214 -7.44 7.07 -8.58
C VAL A 214 -7.84 5.62 -8.76
N SER A 215 -7.51 4.78 -7.77
CA SER A 215 -8.12 3.47 -7.62
C SER A 215 -8.45 3.19 -6.16
N VAL A 216 -9.63 2.62 -5.89
CA VAL A 216 -10.07 2.25 -4.53
C VAL A 216 -10.32 0.75 -4.48
N HIS A 217 -9.83 0.08 -3.43
CA HIS A 217 -10.00 -1.35 -3.21
C HIS A 217 -10.45 -1.63 -1.79
N ARG A 218 -11.41 -2.55 -1.62
CA ARG A 218 -11.77 -3.02 -0.29
C ARG A 218 -10.81 -4.14 0.16
N MET A 219 -10.18 -4.01 1.32
CA MET A 219 -9.35 -5.06 1.93
C MET A 219 -10.24 -6.25 2.36
N GLY A 220 -9.86 -7.49 2.00
CA GLY A 220 -10.61 -8.72 2.36
C GLY A 220 -11.80 -9.09 1.47
N ALA A 221 -12.22 -8.23 0.54
CA ALA A 221 -13.18 -8.55 -0.52
C ALA A 221 -12.45 -8.59 -1.87
N THR A 222 -12.67 -9.64 -2.65
CA THR A 222 -12.11 -9.83 -3.99
C THR A 222 -12.36 -8.58 -4.83
N VAL A 223 -11.29 -7.79 -4.97
CA VAL A 223 -11.05 -6.65 -5.85
C VAL A 223 -12.34 -6.02 -6.38
N VAL A 224 -12.94 -5.09 -5.62
CA VAL A 224 -13.67 -4.01 -6.29
C VAL A 224 -12.60 -3.18 -6.96
N ARG A 225 -12.45 -3.40 -8.25
CA ARG A 225 -11.58 -2.59 -9.10
C ARG A 225 -12.49 -1.50 -9.60
N LEU A 226 -12.36 -0.31 -9.03
CA LEU A 226 -12.54 0.90 -9.83
C LEU A 226 -11.37 0.90 -10.82
N SER A 227 -11.51 0.07 -11.83
CA SER A 227 -10.64 -0.04 -12.98
C SER A 227 -11.49 0.48 -14.11
N ALA A 228 -11.32 1.75 -14.43
CA ALA A 228 -10.91 1.91 -15.80
C ALA A 228 -9.55 1.18 -15.88
N ASN A 229 -9.41 0.21 -16.78
CA ASN A 229 -8.09 -0.35 -17.09
C ASN A 229 -7.10 0.76 -17.56
N GLU A 230 -7.62 1.99 -17.69
CA GLU A 230 -6.98 3.28 -17.85
C GLU A 230 -7.39 4.19 -16.67
N GLU A 231 -6.57 4.33 -15.63
CA GLU A 231 -6.61 5.47 -14.68
C GLU A 231 -7.69 6.56 -14.92
N SER A 232 -8.77 6.57 -14.15
CA SER A 232 -9.86 7.53 -14.39
C SER A 232 -9.52 8.91 -13.86
N SER A 233 -9.59 9.91 -14.74
CA SER A 233 -9.49 11.32 -14.37
C SER A 233 -10.69 11.73 -13.53
N ILE A 234 -10.43 12.18 -12.30
CA ILE A 234 -11.43 12.91 -11.50
C ILE A 234 -11.48 14.35 -12.02
N PRO A 235 -12.67 14.94 -12.23
CA PRO A 235 -12.81 16.36 -12.52
C PRO A 235 -12.39 17.24 -11.32
N PRO A 236 -11.80 18.43 -11.54
CA PRO A 236 -11.29 19.31 -10.47
C PRO A 236 -12.38 19.94 -9.60
N THR A 237 -13.62 19.94 -10.09
CA THR A 237 -14.76 20.64 -9.51
C THR A 237 -15.91 19.67 -9.36
N GLY A 238 -16.62 19.70 -8.23
CA GLY A 238 -17.71 18.79 -7.88
C GLY A 238 -17.75 18.50 -6.38
N SER A 239 -18.75 17.74 -5.92
CA SER A 239 -18.90 17.33 -4.52
C SER A 239 -18.84 15.81 -4.37
N TRP A 240 -18.08 15.34 -3.38
CA TRP A 240 -18.00 13.94 -3.02
C TRP A 240 -18.92 13.61 -1.85
N SER A 241 -19.64 12.50 -1.92
CA SER A 241 -20.46 12.00 -0.82
C SER A 241 -20.31 10.49 -0.63
N ALA A 242 -20.44 10.02 0.60
CA ALA A 242 -20.45 8.61 0.93
C ALA A 242 -21.89 8.10 1.08
N ALA A 243 -22.14 6.92 0.55
CA ALA A 243 -23.34 6.12 0.82
C ALA A 243 -22.92 4.81 1.52
N LEU A 244 -23.91 4.00 1.93
CA LEU A 244 -23.68 2.77 2.70
C LEU A 244 -22.70 1.78 2.02
N ASP A 245 -22.66 1.77 0.68
CA ASP A 245 -21.89 0.85 -0.15
C ASP A 245 -21.20 1.52 -1.36
N ALA A 246 -21.18 2.86 -1.44
CA ALA A 246 -20.64 3.58 -2.58
C ALA A 246 -20.02 4.92 -2.19
N VAL A 247 -19.14 5.42 -3.06
CA VAL A 247 -18.73 6.83 -3.05
C VAL A 247 -19.28 7.48 -4.31
N ARG A 248 -19.94 8.62 -4.15
CA ARG A 248 -20.59 9.35 -5.22
C ARG A 248 -19.84 10.65 -5.48
N PHE A 249 -19.62 10.95 -6.74
CA PHE A 249 -19.12 12.24 -7.22
C PHE A 249 -20.21 12.92 -8.02
N ASP A 250 -20.52 14.15 -7.65
CA ASP A 250 -21.51 14.98 -8.34
C ASP A 250 -20.83 16.21 -8.91
N TYR A 251 -20.94 16.42 -10.22
CA TYR A 251 -20.49 17.64 -10.87
C TYR A 251 -21.68 18.30 -11.58
N GLY A 252 -21.83 19.61 -11.42
CA GLY A 252 -22.83 20.40 -12.14
C GLY A 252 -22.13 21.42 -13.01
N ASP A 253 -22.57 21.54 -14.27
CA ASP A 253 -22.28 22.73 -15.07
C ASP A 253 -23.34 23.80 -14.78
N GLU A 254 -23.00 25.08 -14.97
CA GLU A 254 -23.89 26.23 -14.77
C GLU A 254 -25.14 26.20 -15.70
N ASP A 255 -25.18 25.31 -16.70
CA ASP A 255 -26.22 25.17 -17.73
C ASP A 255 -27.28 24.08 -17.42
N ASP A 256 -27.81 24.01 -16.19
CA ASP A 256 -28.95 23.17 -15.78
C ASP A 256 -28.77 21.63 -15.94
N HIS A 257 -27.53 21.14 -16.11
CA HIS A 257 -27.20 19.71 -16.24
C HIS A 257 -26.24 19.28 -15.13
N HIS A 258 -26.60 18.22 -14.41
CA HIS A 258 -25.76 17.60 -13.39
C HIS A 258 -25.27 16.23 -13.90
N ASP A 259 -23.97 16.15 -14.15
CA ASP A 259 -23.30 14.91 -14.50
C ASP A 259 -22.67 14.32 -13.24
N GLY A 260 -23.11 13.13 -12.85
CA GLY A 260 -22.61 12.43 -11.67
C GLY A 260 -21.89 11.14 -12.04
N THR A 261 -20.75 10.89 -11.40
CA THR A 261 -20.09 9.58 -11.45
C THR A 261 -20.28 8.90 -10.09
N VAL A 262 -21.07 7.82 -10.05
CA VAL A 262 -21.14 6.94 -8.88
C VAL A 262 -20.07 5.86 -9.00
N TRP A 263 -19.14 5.91 -8.07
CA TRP A 263 -18.22 4.82 -7.84
C TRP A 263 -18.86 3.83 -6.88
N LEU A 264 -19.67 2.92 -7.42
CA LEU A 264 -20.24 1.82 -6.63
C LEU A 264 -19.12 0.92 -6.11
N ILE A 265 -19.07 0.69 -4.80
CA ILE A 265 -18.15 -0.30 -4.23
C ILE A 265 -18.93 -1.61 -4.01
N GLY A 266 -19.40 -2.19 -5.11
CA GLY A 266 -20.25 -3.39 -5.15
C GLY A 266 -19.51 -4.70 -4.83
N ALA A 267 -20.28 -5.76 -4.50
CA ALA A 267 -19.81 -7.05 -3.99
C ALA A 267 -18.75 -7.80 -4.83
N ARG A 268 -18.10 -8.82 -4.20
CA ARG A 268 -17.02 -9.67 -4.75
C ARG A 268 -17.18 -9.97 -6.25
N GLY A 269 -16.18 -9.58 -7.03
CA GLY A 269 -16.00 -10.03 -8.42
C GLY A 269 -16.75 -9.26 -9.51
N SER A 270 -17.48 -8.18 -9.19
CA SER A 270 -18.09 -7.30 -10.19
C SER A 270 -17.25 -6.02 -10.39
N ARG A 271 -16.82 -5.75 -11.64
CA ARG A 271 -16.22 -4.47 -12.05
C ARG A 271 -17.34 -3.51 -12.45
N ARG A 272 -18.17 -3.03 -11.51
CA ARG A 272 -19.31 -2.16 -11.82
C ARG A 272 -19.00 -0.68 -11.55
N ILE A 273 -19.01 0.15 -12.59
CA ILE A 273 -19.01 1.62 -12.48
C ILE A 273 -20.37 2.14 -12.95
N GLU A 274 -20.94 3.11 -12.26
CA GLU A 274 -22.20 3.73 -12.67
C GLU A 274 -22.00 5.22 -12.92
N GLN A 275 -22.24 5.65 -14.14
CA GLN A 275 -22.29 7.07 -14.49
C GLN A 275 -23.74 7.44 -14.74
N TYR A 276 -24.16 8.60 -14.31
CA TYR A 276 -25.53 9.04 -14.53
C TYR A 276 -25.56 10.54 -14.80
N GLN A 277 -26.56 10.96 -15.54
CA GLN A 277 -26.83 12.37 -15.80
C GLN A 277 -28.22 12.67 -15.28
N ILE A 278 -28.38 13.74 -14.52
CA ILE A 278 -29.66 14.23 -14.02
C ILE A 278 -29.82 15.71 -14.37
N THR A 279 -31.06 16.20 -14.50
CA THR A 279 -31.34 17.64 -14.61
C THR A 279 -31.13 18.34 -13.27
N ALA A 280 -31.09 19.67 -13.28
CA ALA A 280 -31.11 20.51 -12.07
C ALA A 280 -32.26 20.17 -11.10
N GLU A 281 -33.42 19.74 -11.62
CA GLU A 281 -34.57 19.33 -10.79
C GLU A 281 -34.51 17.86 -10.33
N GLY A 282 -33.39 17.17 -10.57
CA GLY A 282 -33.16 15.79 -10.14
C GLY A 282 -33.76 14.72 -11.06
N ARG A 283 -34.14 15.05 -12.30
CA ARG A 283 -34.67 14.06 -13.25
C ARG A 283 -33.54 13.31 -13.93
N LEU A 284 -33.54 11.97 -13.83
CA LEU A 284 -32.57 11.12 -14.54
C LEU A 284 -32.70 11.26 -16.07
N LEU A 285 -31.60 11.60 -16.72
CA LEU A 285 -31.43 11.72 -18.18
C LEU A 285 -30.81 10.45 -18.77
N SER A 286 -29.78 9.92 -18.13
CA SER A 286 -29.08 8.71 -18.57
C SER A 286 -28.42 8.02 -17.38
N TRP A 287 -28.24 6.70 -17.47
CA TRP A 287 -27.52 5.90 -16.49
C TRP A 287 -26.71 4.82 -17.19
N ASN A 288 -25.40 4.99 -17.25
CA ASN A 288 -24.46 4.03 -17.82
C ASN A 288 -23.92 3.13 -16.71
N THR A 289 -24.13 1.82 -16.86
CA THR A 289 -23.47 0.80 -16.04
C THR A 289 -22.34 0.18 -16.86
N PHE A 290 -21.10 0.29 -16.39
CA PHE A 290 -19.97 -0.42 -16.95
C PHE A 290 -19.70 -1.63 -16.08
N GLU A 291 -19.93 -2.85 -16.60
CA GLU A 291 -19.70 -4.11 -15.90
C GLU A 291 -18.91 -5.09 -16.77
N ASN A 292 -17.79 -5.61 -16.28
CA ASN A 292 -16.97 -6.64 -16.96
C ASN A 292 -16.70 -6.30 -18.44
N ASP A 293 -16.22 -5.08 -18.68
CA ASP A 293 -15.89 -4.52 -20.00
C ASP A 293 -17.11 -4.32 -20.94
N ARG A 294 -18.33 -4.34 -20.40
CA ARG A 294 -19.57 -4.00 -21.13
C ARG A 294 -20.19 -2.72 -20.56
N ALA A 295 -20.53 -1.78 -21.44
CA ALA A 295 -21.34 -0.63 -21.09
C ALA A 295 -22.82 -0.94 -21.37
N THR A 296 -23.69 -0.69 -20.39
CA THR A 296 -25.15 -0.76 -20.52
C THR A 296 -25.71 0.63 -20.22
N LEU A 297 -26.26 1.29 -21.23
CA LEU A 297 -26.98 2.54 -21.06
C LEU A 297 -28.43 2.24 -20.66
N ARG A 298 -28.93 2.90 -19.63
CA ARG A 298 -30.35 2.91 -19.27
C ARG A 298 -30.86 4.33 -19.45
N LEU A 299 -31.85 4.47 -20.31
CA LEU A 299 -32.59 5.71 -20.46
C LEU A 299 -33.82 5.71 -19.53
N PRO A 300 -34.30 6.88 -19.07
CA PRO A 300 -35.44 7.00 -18.16
C PRO A 300 -36.76 6.40 -18.68
N SER A 301 -36.85 6.03 -19.96
CA SER A 301 -37.98 5.33 -20.57
C SER A 301 -37.97 3.80 -20.37
N GLY A 302 -36.93 3.23 -19.74
CA GLY A 302 -36.84 1.80 -19.46
C GLY A 302 -36.50 0.90 -20.66
N ALA A 303 -36.04 1.47 -21.78
CA ALA A 303 -35.50 0.69 -22.89
C ALA A 303 -34.00 0.39 -22.66
N PRO A 304 -33.55 -0.88 -22.83
CA PRO A 304 -32.14 -1.25 -22.81
C PRO A 304 -31.37 -0.71 -24.03
#